data_AF-A0A3N6X7Z2-F1
#
_entry.id   AF-A0A3N6X7Z2-F1
#
_cell.length_a   1.000
_cell.length_b   1.000
_cell.length_c   1.000
_cell.angle_alpha   90.00
_cell.angle_beta   90.00
_cell.angle_gamma   90.00
#
_symmetry.space_group_name_H-M   'P 1'
#
loop_
_entity.id
_entity.type
_entity.pdbx_description
1 polymer ?
#
loop_
_entity_poly.entity_id
_entity_poly.type
_entity_poly.pdbx_seq_one_letter_code
_entity_poly.pdbx_strand_id
1 'polypeptide(L)'
;MAAERFNSRSSALQLVRARPASDAAQAIDSDRILDAARALLLEEGLPRMTMTAIADRAGVSRATLYRRWENVTGVVADVSTREWNRLTERAAARAGGTAREKVVSTVVHIVREMRSHPLLRVLIDESPEFLTPYQVRRQGQVTAFHLVVIEDAVRQGFADGSIRHGDAVAMAQAVVLMSWSFVTTAPAIVGSPDAVGPELDALDTELTLALDRYLAP
;
A
#
# COMPACT_ATOMS: atom_id res chain seq x y z
N MET A 1 10.17 16.93 -34.42
CA MET A 1 10.81 15.89 -33.60
C MET A 1 10.10 15.88 -32.26
N ALA A 2 8.90 15.30 -32.21
CA ALA A 2 8.61 13.86 -31.98
C ALA A 2 8.74 13.57 -30.47
N ALA A 3 7.67 13.70 -29.69
CA ALA A 3 6.60 12.70 -29.52
C ALA A 3 7.07 11.43 -28.78
N GLU A 4 7.60 11.59 -27.57
CA GLU A 4 7.65 10.56 -26.53
C GLU A 4 7.10 11.14 -25.23
N ARG A 5 5.81 11.52 -25.24
CA ARG A 5 5.05 11.63 -24.00
C ARG A 5 4.82 10.21 -23.51
N PHE A 6 5.76 9.75 -22.70
CA PHE A 6 5.78 8.46 -22.03
C PHE A 6 4.37 8.10 -21.55
N ASN A 7 3.87 7.00 -22.09
CA ASN A 7 2.54 6.47 -21.84
C ASN A 7 2.47 5.83 -20.42
N SER A 8 2.76 6.63 -19.38
CA SER A 8 2.77 6.20 -17.98
C SER A 8 1.39 5.74 -17.50
N ARG A 9 0.30 6.29 -18.06
CA ARG A 9 -1.07 5.85 -17.79
C ARG A 9 -1.33 4.41 -18.23
N SER A 10 -0.90 4.04 -19.44
CA SER A 10 -1.02 2.66 -19.91
C SER A 10 -0.10 1.74 -19.13
N SER A 11 1.10 2.18 -18.75
CA SER A 11 2.05 1.37 -17.96
C SER A 11 1.55 1.09 -16.54
N ALA A 12 1.00 2.09 -15.82
CA ALA A 12 0.45 1.91 -14.47
C ALA A 12 -0.83 1.06 -14.47
N LEU A 13 -1.75 1.29 -15.44
CA LEU A 13 -2.93 0.44 -15.62
C LEU A 13 -2.56 -0.97 -16.10
N GLN A 14 -1.48 -1.11 -16.89
CA GLN A 14 -0.92 -2.41 -17.25
C GLN A 14 -0.26 -3.08 -16.06
N LEU A 15 0.41 -2.38 -15.15
CA LEU A 15 0.97 -2.97 -13.91
C LEU A 15 -0.13 -3.44 -12.94
N VAL A 16 -1.25 -2.70 -12.87
CA VAL A 16 -2.46 -3.14 -12.14
C VAL A 16 -3.16 -4.30 -12.85
N ARG A 17 -3.10 -4.37 -14.19
CA ARG A 17 -3.66 -5.47 -15.01
C ARG A 17 -2.69 -6.65 -15.27
N ALA A 18 -1.39 -6.53 -14.98
CA ALA A 18 -0.33 -7.44 -15.44
C ALA A 18 -0.27 -8.77 -14.69
N ARG A 19 -1.26 -9.06 -13.85
CA ARG A 19 -1.67 -10.44 -13.62
C ARG A 19 -3.18 -10.54 -13.80
N PRO A 20 -3.66 -11.07 -14.94
CA PRO A 20 -5.07 -11.38 -15.07
C PRO A 20 -5.43 -12.47 -14.07
N ALA A 21 -6.68 -12.44 -13.63
CA ALA A 21 -7.35 -13.43 -12.80
C ALA A 21 -7.48 -14.81 -13.50
N SER A 22 -6.38 -15.39 -14.01
CA SER A 22 -6.42 -16.65 -14.76
C SER A 22 -6.43 -17.91 -13.90
N ASP A 23 -6.62 -17.77 -12.59
CA ASP A 23 -6.16 -18.79 -11.65
C ASP A 23 -7.16 -19.06 -10.53
N ALA A 24 -8.48 -19.03 -10.70
CA ALA A 24 -9.37 -19.31 -9.55
C ALA A 24 -8.99 -20.60 -8.76
N ALA A 25 -8.44 -21.63 -9.42
CA ALA A 25 -7.82 -22.80 -8.77
C ALA A 25 -6.37 -22.59 -8.28
N GLN A 26 -5.49 -21.84 -8.99
CA GLN A 26 -4.13 -21.55 -8.49
C GLN A 26 -4.08 -20.36 -7.50
N ALA A 27 -5.17 -19.60 -7.40
CA ALA A 27 -5.38 -18.46 -6.51
C ALA A 27 -5.73 -18.95 -5.12
N ILE A 28 -6.53 -20.02 -5.01
CA ILE A 28 -6.75 -20.72 -3.73
C ILE A 28 -5.42 -21.25 -3.17
N ASP A 29 -4.56 -21.82 -4.03
CA ASP A 29 -3.22 -22.28 -3.60
C ASP A 29 -2.30 -21.09 -3.25
N SER A 30 -2.41 -19.99 -4.00
CA SER A 30 -1.65 -18.76 -3.71
C SER A 30 -2.07 -18.13 -2.39
N ASP A 31 -3.36 -18.03 -2.08
CA ASP A 31 -3.82 -17.45 -0.81
C ASP A 31 -3.35 -18.26 0.39
N ARG A 32 -3.38 -19.60 0.29
CA ARG A 32 -2.84 -20.48 1.33
C ARG A 32 -1.33 -20.28 1.52
N ILE A 33 -0.57 -20.13 0.43
CA ILE A 33 0.86 -19.82 0.48
C ILE A 33 1.11 -18.45 1.13
N LEU A 34 0.35 -17.43 0.73
CA LEU A 34 0.48 -16.08 1.27
C LEU A 34 0.06 -16.03 2.76
N ASP A 35 -0.93 -16.81 3.19
CA ASP A 35 -1.31 -16.94 4.60
C ASP A 35 -0.21 -17.62 5.41
N ALA A 36 0.37 -18.70 4.89
CA ALA A 36 1.52 -19.37 5.52
C ALA A 36 2.73 -18.44 5.65
N ALA A 37 3.05 -17.71 4.59
CA ALA A 37 4.14 -16.73 4.59
C ALA A 37 3.86 -15.55 5.54
N ARG A 38 2.61 -15.06 5.61
CA ARG A 38 2.19 -14.03 6.56
C ARG A 38 2.37 -14.50 8.01
N ALA A 39 1.96 -15.73 8.31
CA ALA A 39 2.12 -16.31 9.65
C ALA A 39 3.60 -16.45 10.03
N LEU A 40 4.43 -17.00 9.12
CA LEU A 40 5.88 -17.07 9.33
C LEU A 40 6.47 -15.69 9.56
N LEU A 41 6.15 -14.70 8.71
CA LEU A 41 6.64 -13.34 8.86
C LEU A 41 6.34 -12.76 10.24
N LEU A 42 5.12 -12.95 10.75
CA LEU A 42 4.74 -12.44 12.08
C LEU A 42 5.36 -13.23 13.25
N GLU A 43 5.66 -14.51 13.07
CA GLU A 43 6.23 -15.37 14.11
C GLU A 43 7.76 -15.23 14.20
N GLU A 44 8.43 -15.14 13.06
CA GLU A 44 9.89 -15.29 12.98
C GLU A 44 10.58 -14.16 12.24
N GLY A 45 9.88 -13.17 11.67
CA GLY A 45 10.51 -12.08 10.94
C GLY A 45 11.13 -12.50 9.59
N LEU A 46 11.25 -11.55 8.67
CA LEU A 46 11.75 -11.81 7.32
C LEU A 46 13.17 -12.44 7.26
N PRO A 47 14.15 -12.09 8.11
CA PRO A 47 15.51 -12.62 7.98
C PRO A 47 15.62 -14.13 8.23
N ARG A 48 14.67 -14.72 8.97
CA ARG A 48 14.66 -16.15 9.32
C ARG A 48 13.77 -16.99 8.40
N MET A 49 12.93 -16.35 7.58
CA MET A 49 12.05 -17.03 6.64
C MET A 49 12.81 -17.73 5.52
N THR A 50 12.31 -18.91 5.13
CA THR A 50 12.83 -19.67 3.98
C THR A 50 11.72 -20.16 3.07
N MET A 51 12.03 -20.34 1.78
CA MET A 51 11.08 -20.93 0.81
C MET A 51 10.63 -22.34 1.25
N THR A 52 11.52 -23.11 1.89
CA THR A 52 11.20 -24.42 2.44
C THR A 52 10.16 -24.31 3.56
N ALA A 53 10.39 -23.44 4.55
CA ALA A 53 9.45 -23.26 5.66
C ALA A 53 8.06 -22.80 5.18
N ILE A 54 8.01 -21.91 4.18
CA ILE A 54 6.76 -21.46 3.55
C ILE A 54 6.04 -22.65 2.88
N ALA A 55 6.76 -23.44 2.09
CA ALA A 55 6.20 -24.59 1.38
C ALA A 55 5.66 -25.65 2.36
N ASP A 56 6.43 -25.97 3.40
CA ASP A 56 6.07 -26.95 4.43
C ASP A 56 4.81 -26.50 5.19
N ARG A 57 4.75 -25.22 5.61
CA ARG A 57 3.58 -24.66 6.30
C ARG A 57 2.35 -24.55 5.41
N ALA A 58 2.52 -24.20 4.14
CA ALA A 58 1.42 -24.13 3.19
C ALA A 58 0.94 -25.52 2.72
N GLY A 59 1.69 -26.59 3.00
CA GLY A 59 1.38 -27.94 2.53
C GLY A 59 1.50 -28.08 1.01
N VAL A 60 2.50 -27.42 0.40
CA VAL A 60 2.79 -27.45 -1.03
C VAL A 60 4.23 -27.91 -1.29
N SER A 61 4.51 -28.37 -2.52
CA SER A 61 5.89 -28.66 -2.91
C SER A 61 6.71 -27.37 -3.08
N ARG A 62 8.02 -27.42 -2.81
CA ARG A 62 8.94 -26.31 -3.12
C ARG A 62 8.90 -25.92 -4.61
N ALA A 63 8.75 -26.90 -5.51
CA ALA A 63 8.65 -26.64 -6.95
C ALA A 63 7.40 -25.81 -7.30
N THR A 64 6.29 -26.01 -6.59
CA THR A 64 5.07 -25.19 -6.72
C THR A 64 5.36 -23.73 -6.34
N LEU A 65 6.10 -23.51 -5.26
CA LEU A 65 6.45 -22.17 -4.79
C LEU A 65 7.43 -21.45 -5.74
N TYR A 66 8.51 -22.13 -6.14
CA TYR A 66 9.53 -21.56 -7.03
C TYR A 66 9.06 -21.25 -8.45
N ARG A 67 7.98 -21.91 -8.92
CA ARG A 67 7.34 -21.55 -10.19
C ARG A 67 6.79 -20.12 -10.21
N ARG A 68 6.48 -19.56 -9.03
CA ARG A 68 5.77 -18.29 -8.90
C ARG A 68 6.59 -17.21 -8.22
N TRP A 69 7.45 -17.57 -7.29
CA TRP A 69 8.33 -16.64 -6.58
C TRP A 69 9.77 -17.13 -6.66
N GLU A 70 10.65 -16.22 -7.06
CA GLU A 70 12.09 -16.48 -7.12
C GLU A 70 12.69 -16.69 -5.72
N ASN A 71 12.18 -15.94 -4.74
CA ASN A 71 12.69 -15.93 -3.37
C ASN A 71 11.62 -15.46 -2.37
N VAL A 72 11.96 -15.54 -1.07
CA VAL A 72 11.10 -15.15 0.05
C VAL A 72 10.65 -13.69 -0.05
N THR A 73 11.55 -12.78 -0.45
CA THR A 73 11.25 -11.36 -0.64
C THR A 73 10.12 -11.15 -1.65
N GLY A 74 10.08 -11.95 -2.72
CA GLY A 74 8.99 -11.94 -3.69
C GLY A 74 7.66 -12.38 -3.06
N VAL A 75 7.66 -13.44 -2.24
CA VAL A 75 6.45 -13.90 -1.53
C VAL A 75 5.95 -12.80 -0.59
N VAL A 76 6.85 -12.17 0.18
CA VAL A 76 6.51 -11.14 1.16
C VAL A 76 6.02 -9.85 0.49
N ALA A 77 6.51 -9.53 -0.70
CA ALA A 77 5.98 -8.43 -1.51
C ALA A 77 4.53 -8.68 -1.94
N ASP A 78 4.19 -9.91 -2.33
CA ASP A 78 2.82 -10.30 -2.67
C ASP A 78 1.92 -10.34 -1.42
N VAL A 79 2.42 -10.82 -0.27
CA VAL A 79 1.72 -10.76 1.02
C VAL A 79 1.38 -9.30 1.35
N SER A 80 2.38 -8.41 1.31
CA SER A 80 2.20 -6.98 1.58
C SER A 80 1.17 -6.37 0.64
N THR A 81 1.26 -6.68 -0.67
CA THR A 81 0.31 -6.17 -1.66
C THR A 81 -1.12 -6.60 -1.35
N ARG A 82 -1.34 -7.88 -1.03
CA ARG A 82 -2.66 -8.39 -0.67
C ARG A 82 -3.23 -7.72 0.56
N GLU A 83 -2.43 -7.57 1.62
CA GLU A 83 -2.87 -7.02 2.90
C GLU A 83 -3.20 -5.52 2.79
N TRP A 84 -2.37 -4.75 2.10
CA TRP A 84 -2.59 -3.32 1.90
C TRP A 84 -3.76 -3.03 0.95
N ASN A 85 -3.95 -3.82 -0.11
CA ASN A 85 -5.14 -3.68 -0.97
C ASN A 85 -6.43 -3.95 -0.20
N ARG A 86 -6.47 -5.04 0.59
CA ARG A 86 -7.62 -5.36 1.47
C ARG A 86 -7.89 -4.25 2.49
N LEU A 87 -6.86 -3.60 3.00
CA LEU A 87 -7.02 -2.46 3.91
C LEU A 87 -7.63 -1.26 3.18
N THR A 88 -7.11 -0.89 2.01
CA THR A 88 -7.60 0.23 1.21
C THR A 88 -9.04 0.03 0.74
N GLU A 89 -9.40 -1.16 0.26
CA GLU A 89 -10.77 -1.48 -0.15
C GLU A 89 -11.77 -1.33 1.01
N ARG A 90 -11.42 -1.85 2.19
CA ARG A 90 -12.23 -1.72 3.41
C ARG A 90 -12.36 -0.28 3.90
N ALA A 91 -11.32 0.54 3.71
CA ALA A 91 -11.34 1.95 4.07
C ALA A 91 -12.26 2.75 3.12
N ALA A 92 -12.09 2.56 1.81
CA ALA A 92 -12.88 3.25 0.78
C ALA A 92 -14.38 2.93 0.88
N ALA A 93 -14.74 1.70 1.23
CA ALA A 93 -16.15 1.28 1.39
C ALA A 93 -16.89 1.96 2.55
N ARG A 94 -16.17 2.53 3.54
CA ARG A 94 -16.78 3.18 4.72
C ARG A 94 -16.98 4.69 4.53
N ALA A 95 -16.43 5.26 3.46
CA ALA A 95 -16.37 6.70 3.30
C ALA A 95 -17.69 7.28 2.78
N GLY A 96 -18.27 8.22 3.51
CA GLY A 96 -19.46 8.99 3.13
C GLY A 96 -19.12 10.43 2.72
N GLY A 97 -20.10 11.16 2.21
CA GLY A 97 -19.95 12.58 1.86
C GLY A 97 -19.43 12.85 0.44
N THR A 98 -18.89 14.05 0.26
CA THR A 98 -18.25 14.53 -0.97
C THR A 98 -16.99 13.73 -1.31
N ALA A 99 -16.53 13.80 -2.55
CA ALA A 99 -15.31 13.11 -2.95
C ALA A 99 -14.08 13.59 -2.13
N ARG A 100 -13.99 14.89 -1.82
CA ARG A 100 -12.94 15.42 -0.93
C ARG A 100 -12.96 14.76 0.46
N GLU A 101 -14.11 14.75 1.12
CA GLU A 101 -14.27 14.14 2.45
C GLU A 101 -13.90 12.66 2.44
N LYS A 102 -14.27 11.94 1.38
CA LYS A 102 -13.92 10.53 1.19
C LYS A 102 -12.41 10.33 1.03
N VAL A 103 -11.74 11.13 0.20
CA VAL A 103 -10.28 11.03 0.02
C VAL A 103 -9.56 11.31 1.33
N VAL A 104 -9.88 12.41 2.01
CA VAL A 104 -9.22 12.81 3.26
C VAL A 104 -9.40 11.74 4.33
N SER A 105 -10.65 11.31 4.59
CA SER A 105 -10.94 10.31 5.62
C SER A 105 -10.33 8.94 5.32
N THR A 106 -10.39 8.49 4.07
CA THR A 106 -9.83 7.20 3.64
C THR A 106 -8.31 7.19 3.79
N VAL A 107 -7.62 8.25 3.36
CA VAL A 107 -6.16 8.35 3.44
C VAL A 107 -5.69 8.37 4.88
N VAL A 108 -6.29 9.21 5.74
CA VAL A 108 -5.91 9.31 7.16
C VAL A 108 -6.16 7.99 7.89
N HIS A 109 -7.28 7.32 7.59
CA HIS A 109 -7.57 6.00 8.16
C HIS A 109 -6.54 4.95 7.72
N ILE A 110 -6.20 4.88 6.43
CA ILE A 110 -5.18 3.95 5.93
C ILE A 110 -3.82 4.23 6.57
N VAL A 111 -3.44 5.50 6.73
CA VAL A 111 -2.18 5.90 7.38
C VAL A 111 -2.12 5.36 8.80
N ARG A 112 -3.18 5.55 9.60
CA ARG A 112 -3.28 5.07 10.99
C ARG A 112 -3.18 3.54 11.06
N GLU A 113 -3.95 2.86 10.23
CA GLU A 113 -4.00 1.40 10.21
C GLU A 113 -2.67 0.80 9.74
N MET A 114 -2.05 1.35 8.69
CA MET A 114 -0.75 0.86 8.21
C MET A 114 0.35 1.07 9.25
N ARG A 115 0.40 2.25 9.89
CA ARG A 115 1.44 2.62 10.86
C ARG A 115 1.54 1.63 12.02
N SER A 116 0.40 1.16 12.52
CA SER A 116 0.29 0.20 13.63
C SER A 116 0.19 -1.26 13.18
N HIS A 117 0.15 -1.53 11.86
CA HIS A 117 -0.08 -2.87 11.36
C HIS A 117 1.07 -3.82 11.68
N PRO A 118 0.82 -5.00 12.26
CA PRO A 118 1.88 -5.94 12.68
C PRO A 118 2.87 -6.30 11.57
N LEU A 119 2.39 -6.50 10.34
CA LEU A 119 3.28 -6.78 9.19
C LEU A 119 4.22 -5.62 8.88
N LEU A 120 3.74 -4.37 8.92
CA LEU A 120 4.61 -3.24 8.64
C LEU A 120 5.61 -3.05 9.78
N ARG A 121 5.19 -3.27 11.03
CA ARG A 121 6.06 -3.23 12.21
C ARG A 121 7.21 -4.22 12.11
N VAL A 122 6.92 -5.49 11.86
CA VAL A 122 7.96 -6.52 11.67
C VAL A 122 8.93 -6.12 10.55
N LEU A 123 8.43 -5.61 9.42
CA LEU A 123 9.29 -5.20 8.31
C LEU A 123 10.16 -3.99 8.66
N ILE A 124 9.65 -2.99 9.39
CA ILE A 124 10.43 -1.83 9.81
C ILE A 124 11.48 -2.22 10.87
N ASP A 125 11.08 -3.02 11.84
CA ASP A 125 11.88 -3.31 13.04
C ASP A 125 12.96 -4.38 12.76
N GLU A 126 12.66 -5.38 11.92
CA GLU A 126 13.57 -6.50 11.64
C GLU A 126 14.20 -6.48 10.24
N SER A 127 13.63 -5.76 9.27
CA SER A 127 14.13 -5.78 7.87
C SER A 127 13.89 -4.47 7.11
N PRO A 128 14.38 -3.32 7.61
CA PRO A 128 14.13 -2.03 6.99
C PRO A 128 14.64 -1.95 5.53
N GLU A 129 15.68 -2.72 5.19
CA GLU A 129 16.22 -2.84 3.83
C GLU A 129 15.21 -3.42 2.82
N PHE A 130 14.18 -4.15 3.28
CA PHE A 130 13.07 -4.59 2.44
C PHE A 130 12.30 -3.39 1.87
N LEU A 131 12.12 -2.34 2.67
CA LEU A 131 11.33 -1.16 2.31
C LEU A 131 12.12 -0.15 1.48
N THR A 132 13.44 -0.08 1.64
CA THR A 132 14.31 0.89 0.96
C THR A 132 14.08 0.97 -0.56
N PRO A 133 14.02 -0.14 -1.33
CA PRO A 133 13.76 -0.06 -2.76
C PRO A 133 12.43 0.63 -3.10
N TYR A 134 11.40 0.44 -2.30
CA TYR A 134 10.07 1.02 -2.52
C TYR A 134 9.99 2.51 -2.15
N GLN A 135 10.95 3.00 -1.37
CA GLN A 135 11.07 4.42 -1.01
C GLN A 135 11.85 5.22 -2.04
N VAL A 136 12.94 4.64 -2.56
CA VAL A 136 13.94 5.41 -3.32
C VAL A 136 14.16 4.98 -4.76
N ARG A 137 13.78 3.75 -5.14
CA ARG A 137 14.22 3.15 -6.41
C ARG A 137 13.09 2.63 -7.30
N ARG A 138 11.96 2.22 -6.73
CA ARG A 138 10.84 1.67 -7.48
C ARG A 138 9.50 2.02 -6.86
N GLN A 139 8.49 2.18 -7.71
CA GLN A 139 7.10 2.24 -7.30
C GLN A 139 6.60 0.81 -7.02
N GLY A 140 6.08 0.58 -5.80
CA GLY A 140 5.43 -0.69 -5.45
C GLY A 140 4.03 -0.83 -6.07
N GLN A 141 3.54 -2.06 -6.19
CA GLN A 141 2.18 -2.34 -6.67
C GLN A 141 1.10 -1.66 -5.80
N VAL A 142 1.33 -1.60 -4.49
CA VAL A 142 0.46 -0.94 -3.51
C VAL A 142 0.35 0.56 -3.80
N THR A 143 1.48 1.23 -4.00
CA THR A 143 1.52 2.66 -4.37
C THR A 143 0.84 2.91 -5.71
N ALA A 144 1.05 2.03 -6.69
CA ALA A 144 0.35 2.11 -7.98
C ALA A 144 -1.17 2.01 -7.81
N PHE A 145 -1.64 1.08 -6.98
CA PHE A 145 -3.06 0.95 -6.66
C PHE A 145 -3.61 2.20 -5.95
N HIS A 146 -2.92 2.71 -4.94
CA HIS A 146 -3.32 3.94 -4.23
C HIS A 146 -3.42 5.15 -5.16
N LEU A 147 -2.45 5.32 -6.08
CA LEU A 147 -2.49 6.41 -7.05
C LEU A 147 -3.73 6.33 -7.96
N VAL A 148 -4.10 5.14 -8.42
CA VAL A 148 -5.31 4.95 -9.25
C VAL A 148 -6.57 5.31 -8.46
N VAL A 149 -6.69 4.80 -7.23
CA VAL A 149 -7.85 5.05 -6.37
C VAL A 149 -7.99 6.55 -6.04
N ILE A 150 -6.89 7.20 -5.69
CA ILE A 150 -6.90 8.63 -5.34
C ILE A 150 -7.12 9.49 -6.60
N GLU A 151 -6.53 9.16 -7.75
CA GLU A 151 -6.77 9.89 -9.00
C GLU A 151 -8.27 9.85 -9.37
N ASP A 152 -8.90 8.68 -9.28
CA ASP A 152 -10.32 8.54 -9.56
C ASP A 152 -11.18 9.39 -8.61
N ALA A 153 -10.89 9.34 -7.31
CA ALA A 153 -11.60 10.14 -6.32
C ALA A 153 -11.38 11.66 -6.52
N VAL A 154 -10.17 12.09 -6.92
CA VAL A 154 -9.91 13.49 -7.29
C VAL A 154 -10.76 13.92 -8.48
N ARG A 155 -10.89 13.06 -9.50
CA ARG A 155 -11.75 13.34 -10.66
C ARG A 155 -13.22 13.43 -10.30
N GLN A 156 -13.70 12.59 -9.38
CA GLN A 156 -15.05 12.70 -8.84
C GLN A 156 -15.24 14.03 -8.10
N GLY A 157 -14.22 14.49 -7.37
CA GLY A 157 -14.24 15.78 -6.68
C GLY A 157 -14.26 17.01 -7.59
N PHE A 158 -13.71 16.88 -8.80
CA PHE A 158 -13.90 17.92 -9.82
C PHE A 158 -15.34 17.98 -10.31
N ALA A 159 -16.01 16.83 -10.40
CA ALA A 159 -17.39 16.74 -10.89
C ALA A 159 -18.42 17.19 -9.85
N ASP A 160 -18.19 16.92 -8.57
CA ASP A 160 -19.06 17.35 -7.48
C ASP A 160 -18.72 18.74 -6.90
N GLY A 161 -17.63 19.36 -7.38
CA GLY A 161 -17.18 20.69 -6.98
C GLY A 161 -16.52 20.75 -5.60
N SER A 162 -16.26 19.61 -4.96
CA SER A 162 -15.62 19.55 -3.64
C SER A 162 -14.11 19.66 -3.69
N ILE A 163 -13.48 19.45 -4.86
CA ILE A 163 -12.02 19.54 -5.04
C ILE A 163 -11.68 20.59 -6.09
N ARG A 164 -10.69 21.45 -5.82
CA ARG A 164 -10.17 22.42 -6.81
C ARG A 164 -9.71 21.75 -8.09
N HIS A 165 -9.91 22.40 -9.23
CA HIS A 165 -9.39 21.90 -10.50
C HIS A 165 -7.86 21.92 -10.57
N GLY A 166 -7.30 20.96 -11.31
CA GLY A 166 -5.88 20.83 -11.55
C GLY A 166 -5.53 19.55 -12.29
N ASP A 167 -4.23 19.22 -12.34
CA ASP A 167 -3.79 17.92 -12.82
C ASP A 167 -4.06 16.85 -11.73
N ALA A 168 -5.11 16.06 -11.93
CA ALA A 168 -5.51 15.01 -10.99
C ALA A 168 -4.40 13.97 -10.73
N VAL A 169 -3.52 13.71 -11.70
CA VAL A 169 -2.41 12.75 -11.51
C VAL A 169 -1.41 13.34 -10.51
N ALA A 170 -1.00 14.60 -10.72
CA ALA A 170 -0.07 15.28 -9.82
C ALA A 170 -0.67 15.47 -8.42
N MET A 171 -1.98 15.73 -8.33
CA MET A 171 -2.68 15.83 -7.05
C MET A 171 -2.71 14.50 -6.29
N ALA A 172 -3.00 13.39 -6.98
CA ALA A 172 -2.94 12.06 -6.36
C ALA A 172 -1.53 11.71 -5.86
N GLN A 173 -0.50 12.05 -6.65
CA GLN A 173 0.90 11.88 -6.23
C GLN A 173 1.24 12.70 -4.99
N ALA A 174 0.81 13.96 -4.93
CA ALA A 174 1.04 14.81 -3.76
C ALA A 174 0.39 14.24 -2.50
N VAL A 175 -0.87 13.76 -2.59
CA VAL A 175 -1.57 13.12 -1.47
C VAL A 175 -0.81 11.88 -0.97
N VAL A 176 -0.35 11.01 -1.88
CA VAL A 176 0.44 9.82 -1.51
C VAL A 176 1.76 10.19 -0.84
N LEU A 177 2.48 11.16 -1.42
CA LEU A 177 3.77 11.63 -0.89
C LEU A 177 3.63 12.26 0.49
N MET A 178 2.59 13.07 0.71
CA MET A 178 2.28 13.63 2.03
C MET A 178 1.99 12.53 3.05
N SER A 179 1.30 11.47 2.66
CA SER A 179 0.89 10.39 3.55
C SER A 179 2.03 9.45 3.94
N TRP A 180 3.01 9.24 3.04
CA TRP A 180 4.09 8.28 3.23
C TRP A 180 4.87 8.49 4.53
N SER A 181 5.35 9.71 4.78
CA SER A 181 6.15 10.04 5.95
C SER A 181 5.38 9.86 7.26
N PHE A 182 4.05 10.02 7.23
CA PHE A 182 3.19 9.77 8.38
C PHE A 182 3.06 8.28 8.70
N VAL A 183 3.32 7.40 7.74
CA VAL A 183 3.35 5.94 7.96
C VAL A 183 4.73 5.51 8.47
N THR A 184 5.80 5.88 7.77
CA THR A 184 7.12 5.27 8.00
C THR A 184 8.03 6.05 8.95
N THR A 185 7.87 7.37 9.04
CA THR A 185 8.85 8.25 9.69
C THR A 185 8.29 8.95 10.93
N ALA A 186 6.99 9.23 10.95
CA ALA A 186 6.33 9.88 12.09
C ALA A 186 6.60 9.22 13.45
N PRO A 187 6.52 7.87 13.61
CA PRO A 187 6.83 7.22 14.88
C PRO A 187 8.21 7.59 15.45
N ALA A 188 9.23 7.65 14.59
CA ALA A 188 10.58 8.03 14.98
C ALA A 188 10.71 9.52 15.32
N ILE A 189 10.01 10.40 14.59
CA ILE A 189 10.03 11.85 14.82
C ILE A 189 9.40 12.21 16.18
N VAL A 190 8.28 11.58 16.52
CA VAL A 190 7.56 11.88 17.77
C VAL A 190 8.00 11.01 18.95
N GLY A 191 8.97 10.12 18.75
CA GLY A 191 9.47 9.22 19.80
C GLY A 191 8.43 8.19 20.27
N SER A 192 7.53 7.75 19.38
CA SER A 192 6.55 6.68 19.65
C SER A 192 7.00 5.38 18.96
N PRO A 193 7.83 4.55 19.62
CA PRO A 193 8.36 3.33 18.99
C PRO A 193 7.25 2.33 18.67
N ASP A 194 6.17 2.27 19.44
CA ASP A 194 5.04 1.35 19.21
C ASP A 194 4.06 1.84 18.12
N ALA A 195 4.34 2.98 17.48
CA ALA A 195 3.52 3.55 16.41
C ALA A 195 2.06 3.86 16.82
N VAL A 196 1.82 4.07 18.11
CA VAL A 196 0.52 4.46 18.69
C VAL A 196 0.73 5.54 19.75
N GLY A 197 -0.31 6.34 20.01
CA GLY A 197 -0.29 7.34 21.09
C GLY A 197 -0.77 8.72 20.66
N PRO A 198 -0.98 9.62 21.64
CA PRO A 198 -1.60 10.92 21.43
C PRO A 198 -0.81 11.85 20.49
N GLU A 199 0.52 11.72 20.43
CA GLU A 199 1.37 12.50 19.51
C GLU A 199 1.10 12.13 18.05
N LEU A 200 0.82 10.85 17.79
CA LEU A 200 0.48 10.35 16.47
C LEU A 200 -0.96 10.68 16.08
N ASP A 201 -1.89 10.72 17.05
CA ASP A 201 -3.26 11.20 16.83
C ASP A 201 -3.28 12.71 16.48
N ALA A 202 -2.41 13.50 17.11
CA ALA A 202 -2.21 14.90 16.76
C ALA A 202 -1.68 15.04 15.33
N LEU A 203 -0.69 14.23 14.92
CA LEU A 203 -0.22 14.22 13.54
C LEU A 203 -1.29 13.78 12.54
N ASP A 204 -2.16 12.82 12.87
CA ASP A 204 -3.29 12.44 12.01
C ASP A 204 -4.26 13.63 11.80
N THR A 205 -4.44 14.46 12.84
CA THR A 205 -5.22 15.70 12.75
C THR A 205 -4.57 16.71 11.81
N GLU A 206 -3.26 16.91 11.92
CA GLU A 206 -2.50 17.79 11.00
C GLU A 206 -2.52 17.28 9.56
N LEU A 207 -2.41 15.96 9.35
CA LEU A 207 -2.54 15.35 8.02
C LEU A 207 -3.94 15.60 7.43
N THR A 208 -4.99 15.44 8.25
CA THR A 208 -6.38 15.73 7.85
C THR A 208 -6.52 17.17 7.37
N LEU A 209 -6.01 18.14 8.16
CA LEU A 209 -6.06 19.57 7.83
C LEU A 209 -5.26 19.89 6.56
N ALA A 210 -4.07 19.30 6.41
CA ALA A 210 -3.21 19.53 5.26
C ALA A 210 -3.84 19.01 3.97
N LEU A 211 -4.41 17.80 4.00
CA LEU A 211 -5.09 17.21 2.84
C LEU A 211 -6.36 17.96 2.48
N ASP A 212 -7.20 18.30 3.46
CA ASP A 212 -8.45 19.03 3.23
C ASP A 212 -8.19 20.40 2.58
N ARG A 213 -7.25 21.17 3.14
CA ARG A 213 -6.86 22.48 2.59
C ARG A 213 -6.19 22.36 1.22
N TYR A 214 -5.36 21.35 1.01
CA TYR A 214 -4.71 21.13 -0.28
C TYR A 214 -5.71 20.83 -1.40
N LEU A 215 -6.80 20.14 -1.08
CA LEU A 215 -7.83 19.72 -2.03
C LEU A 215 -8.98 20.73 -2.17
N ALA A 216 -9.18 21.63 -1.21
CA ALA A 216 -10.30 22.57 -1.22
C ALA A 216 -10.37 23.44 -2.49
N PRO A 217 -11.59 23.77 -2.98
CA PRO A 217 -11.83 24.63 -4.15
C PRO A 217 -11.18 26.00 -4.09
#